data_AF-J9E040-F1
#
_entry.id   AF-J9E040-F1
#
_cell.length_a   1.000
_cell.length_b   1.000
_cell.length_c   1.000
_cell.angle_alpha   90.00
_cell.angle_beta   90.00
_cell.angle_gamma   90.00
#
_symmetry.space_group_name_H-M   'P 1'
#
loop_
_entity.id
_entity.type
_entity.pdbx_description
1 polymer ?
#
loop_
_entity_poly.entity_id
_entity_poly.type
_entity_poly.pdbx_seq_one_letter_code
_entity_poly.pdbx_strand_id
1 'polypeptide(L)'
;MMKMLGEPEKSKHDITEDNEPFGRGQRSMTTNNKTIFDHPEIVLSLYQIIEQLLRILAGIDGMRSVLEAIFHKALLYPRVDQRSEALRIIRKITKNEERLADIILISMSSKTLTLWTIIVDCIVECSNSTNIDIASEALRTLQTFVSYTFVN
;
A
#
# COMPACT_ATOMS: atom_id res chain seq x y z
N MET A 1 11.02 48.48 -5.08
CA MET A 1 10.48 47.92 -6.34
C MET A 1 10.88 46.46 -6.41
N MET A 2 9.90 45.55 -6.39
CA MET A 2 10.06 44.08 -6.31
C MET A 2 10.59 43.48 -7.62
N LYS A 3 11.47 42.48 -7.55
CA LYS A 3 11.76 41.56 -8.66
C LYS A 3 10.83 40.36 -8.52
N MET A 4 9.94 40.20 -9.49
CA MET A 4 8.96 39.12 -9.60
C MET A 4 9.44 38.07 -10.62
N LEU A 5 9.22 36.80 -10.25
CA LEU A 5 9.18 35.57 -11.05
C LEU A 5 10.42 35.20 -11.89
N GLY A 6 11.15 34.19 -11.39
CA GLY A 6 12.00 33.32 -12.22
C GLY A 6 11.13 32.40 -13.07
N GLU A 7 11.45 32.32 -14.36
CA GLU A 7 10.85 31.35 -15.27
C GLU A 7 11.35 29.92 -14.93
N PRO A 8 10.52 28.87 -15.08
CA PRO A 8 10.97 27.51 -14.86
C PRO A 8 11.86 27.08 -16.03
N GLU A 9 13.09 26.67 -15.73
CA GLU A 9 13.99 26.05 -16.70
C GLU A 9 13.40 24.74 -17.24
N LYS A 10 13.34 24.63 -18.58
CA LYS A 10 12.98 23.37 -19.26
C LYS A 10 14.09 22.35 -19.04
N SER A 11 13.89 21.37 -18.17
CA SER A 11 14.80 20.22 -18.08
C SER A 11 14.60 19.30 -19.30
N LYS A 12 15.72 18.86 -19.89
CA LYS A 12 15.74 17.93 -21.01
C LYS A 12 15.41 16.53 -20.48
N HIS A 13 14.42 15.89 -21.11
CA HIS A 13 14.08 14.48 -20.87
C HIS A 13 15.25 13.58 -21.28
N ASP A 14 15.66 12.70 -20.37
CA ASP A 14 16.31 11.44 -20.70
C ASP A 14 15.24 10.36 -20.56
N ILE A 15 14.86 9.75 -21.69
CA ILE A 15 13.86 8.69 -21.75
C ILE A 15 14.63 7.38 -21.65
N THR A 16 14.76 6.85 -20.44
CA THR A 16 15.05 5.44 -20.25
C THR A 16 13.71 4.71 -20.10
N GLU A 17 13.34 3.96 -21.13
CA GLU A 17 12.20 3.04 -21.15
C GLU A 17 12.45 1.88 -20.17
N ASP A 18 12.06 2.04 -18.91
CA ASP A 18 11.86 0.92 -18.00
C ASP A 18 10.47 0.33 -18.24
N ASN A 19 10.41 -0.77 -18.99
CA ASN A 19 9.21 -1.55 -19.30
C ASN A 19 8.72 -2.39 -18.09
N GLU A 20 8.62 -1.80 -16.90
CA GLU A 20 7.95 -2.43 -15.76
C GLU A 20 6.45 -2.04 -15.76
N PRO A 21 5.52 -3.00 -15.58
CA PRO A 21 4.09 -2.70 -15.58
C PRO A 21 3.75 -1.77 -14.41
N PHE A 22 3.36 -0.53 -14.75
CA PHE A 22 2.95 0.48 -13.79
C PHE A 22 1.74 0.01 -12.98
N GLY A 23 1.89 -0.02 -11.65
CA GLY A 23 0.79 -0.26 -10.72
C GLY A 23 -0.26 0.85 -10.80
N ARG A 24 -1.52 0.49 -10.55
CA ARG A 24 -2.69 1.38 -10.70
C ARG A 24 -2.58 2.69 -9.88
N GLY A 25 -1.77 2.69 -8.82
CA GLY A 25 -1.53 3.84 -7.93
C GLY A 25 -0.48 4.87 -8.41
N GLN A 26 0.30 4.58 -9.45
CA GLN A 26 1.44 5.41 -9.88
C GLN A 26 1.11 6.50 -10.91
N ARG A 27 -0.17 6.87 -11.08
CA ARG A 27 -0.60 7.91 -12.04
C ARG A 27 -0.27 9.36 -11.66
N SER A 28 0.33 9.60 -10.50
CA SER A 28 0.78 10.94 -10.09
C SER A 28 2.28 11.07 -10.36
N MET A 29 2.66 11.95 -11.29
CA MET A 29 4.05 12.20 -11.70
C MET A 29 5.01 12.28 -10.50
N THR A 30 5.89 11.30 -10.38
CA THR A 30 6.97 11.32 -9.39
C THR A 30 8.12 12.16 -9.92
N THR A 31 8.25 13.38 -9.40
CA THR A 31 9.56 14.05 -9.38
C THR A 31 10.55 13.15 -8.66
N ASN A 32 11.80 13.08 -9.14
CA ASN A 32 12.89 12.19 -8.73
C ASN A 32 13.40 12.38 -7.27
N ASN A 33 12.50 12.67 -6.33
CA ASN A 33 12.79 12.90 -4.92
C ASN A 33 12.69 11.57 -4.17
N LYS A 34 13.67 11.29 -3.29
CA LYS A 34 13.60 10.17 -2.35
C LYS A 34 12.26 10.18 -1.62
N THR A 35 11.59 9.05 -1.64
CA THR A 35 10.31 8.85 -0.96
C THR A 35 10.54 8.33 0.44
N ILE A 36 9.50 8.37 1.29
CA ILE A 36 9.56 7.73 2.61
C ILE A 36 9.87 6.22 2.53
N PHE A 37 9.61 5.59 1.37
CA PHE A 37 9.81 4.16 1.14
C PHE A 37 11.28 3.79 0.90
N ASP A 38 12.15 4.78 0.75
CA ASP A 38 13.61 4.59 0.66
C ASP A 38 14.28 4.49 2.05
N HIS A 39 13.51 4.70 3.13
CA HIS A 39 13.99 4.76 4.51
C HIS A 39 13.33 3.68 5.38
N PRO A 40 13.99 2.53 5.64
CA PRO A 40 13.35 1.38 6.28
C PRO A 40 12.76 1.69 7.67
N GLU A 41 13.42 2.52 8.47
CA GLU A 41 12.95 2.96 9.78
C GLU A 41 11.66 3.79 9.72
N ILE A 42 11.52 4.63 8.69
CA ILE A 42 10.32 5.45 8.46
C ILE A 42 9.18 4.55 7.97
N VAL A 43 9.47 3.60 7.08
CA VAL A 43 8.48 2.63 6.57
C VAL A 43 7.90 1.78 7.71
N LEU A 44 8.74 1.27 8.61
CA LEU A 44 8.28 0.53 9.78
C LEU A 44 7.34 1.37 10.65
N SER A 45 7.71 2.62 10.90
CA SER A 45 6.90 3.56 11.68
C SER A 45 5.56 3.87 11.00
N LEU A 46 5.56 4.05 9.68
CA LEU A 46 4.36 4.26 8.88
C LEU A 46 3.36 3.12 9.07
N TYR A 47 3.79 1.87 8.91
CA TYR A 47 2.88 0.72 9.02
C TYR A 47 2.39 0.48 10.46
N GLN A 48 3.21 0.81 11.47
CA GLN A 48 2.74 0.84 12.86
C GLN A 48 1.63 1.88 13.06
N ILE A 49 1.81 3.09 12.52
CA ILE A 49 0.79 4.15 12.58
C ILE A 49 -0.49 3.70 11.89
N ILE A 50 -0.41 3.12 10.70
CA ILE A 50 -1.58 2.64 9.95
C ILE A 50 -2.36 1.58 10.74
N GLU A 51 -1.66 0.66 11.40
CA GLU A 51 -2.30 -0.33 12.27
C GLU A 51 -3.04 0.32 13.44
N GLN A 52 -2.44 1.35 14.06
CA GLN A 52 -3.11 2.09 15.13
C GLN A 52 -4.33 2.86 14.61
N LEU A 53 -4.23 3.46 13.41
CA LEU A 53 -5.35 4.16 12.77
C LEU A 53 -6.51 3.21 12.48
N LEU A 54 -6.22 2.02 11.96
CA LEU A 54 -7.25 0.98 11.80
C LEU A 54 -7.94 0.68 13.13
N ARG A 55 -7.17 0.51 14.21
CA ARG A 55 -7.71 0.21 15.55
C ARG A 55 -8.64 1.27 16.11
N ILE A 56 -8.30 2.54 15.94
CA ILE A 56 -9.07 3.62 16.56
C ILE A 56 -10.18 4.17 15.65
N LEU A 57 -10.07 4.01 14.33
CA LEU A 57 -10.99 4.64 13.37
C LEU A 57 -11.98 3.67 12.70
N ALA A 58 -11.76 2.35 12.73
CA ALA A 58 -12.62 1.40 12.00
C ALA A 58 -14.10 1.46 12.40
N GLY A 59 -14.37 1.69 13.69
CA GLY A 59 -15.72 1.81 14.23
C GLY A 59 -16.42 3.14 13.93
N ILE A 60 -15.73 4.11 13.31
CA ILE A 60 -16.28 5.42 12.99
C ILE A 60 -16.65 5.45 11.51
N ASP A 61 -17.95 5.43 11.20
CA ASP A 61 -18.47 5.37 9.83
C ASP A 61 -17.84 6.41 8.90
N GLY A 62 -17.72 7.66 9.36
CA GLY A 62 -17.14 8.77 8.58
C GLY A 62 -15.65 8.62 8.27
N MET A 63 -14.92 7.74 8.97
CA MET A 63 -13.48 7.53 8.78
C MET A 63 -13.16 6.34 7.86
N ARG A 64 -14.15 5.54 7.46
CA ARG A 64 -13.93 4.35 6.62
C ARG A 64 -13.30 4.70 5.27
N SER A 65 -13.77 5.75 4.61
CA SER A 65 -13.20 6.24 3.34
C SER A 65 -11.79 6.81 3.51
N VAL A 66 -11.49 7.40 4.68
CA VAL A 66 -10.16 7.88 5.02
C VAL A 66 -9.21 6.70 5.20
N LEU A 67 -9.63 5.65 5.91
CA LEU A 67 -8.85 4.41 6.04
C LEU A 67 -8.61 3.76 4.67
N GLU A 68 -9.62 3.67 3.80
CA GLU A 68 -9.45 3.19 2.43
C GLU A 68 -8.37 3.97 1.66
N ALA A 69 -8.40 5.30 1.73
CA ALA A 69 -7.40 6.15 1.06
C ALA A 69 -5.99 5.99 1.65
N ILE A 70 -5.88 5.84 2.98
CA ILE A 70 -4.61 5.61 3.67
C ILE A 70 -4.02 4.26 3.26
N PHE A 71 -4.82 3.18 3.30
CA PHE A 71 -4.39 1.86 2.88
C PHE A 71 -4.02 1.81 1.40
N HIS A 72 -4.79 2.48 0.53
CA HIS A 72 -4.43 2.59 -0.89
C HIS A 72 -3.05 3.22 -1.06
N LYS A 73 -2.78 4.34 -0.39
CA LYS A 73 -1.47 5.01 -0.46
C LYS A 73 -0.37 4.16 0.17
N ALA A 74 -0.63 3.51 1.29
CA ALA A 74 0.39 2.73 1.97
C ALA A 74 0.77 1.47 1.19
N LEU A 75 -0.21 0.78 0.60
CA LEU A 75 -0.01 -0.53 -0.01
C LEU A 75 0.28 -0.46 -1.51
N LEU A 76 -0.32 0.49 -2.25
CA LEU A 76 -0.25 0.54 -3.72
C LEU A 76 0.56 1.70 -4.28
N TYR A 77 0.92 2.70 -3.47
CA TYR A 77 1.82 3.77 -3.91
C TYR A 77 3.30 3.34 -3.99
N PRO A 78 3.85 2.54 -3.05
CA PRO A 78 5.23 2.08 -3.16
C PRO A 78 5.40 1.22 -4.40
N ARG A 79 6.60 1.24 -4.98
CA ARG A 79 6.96 0.27 -6.01
C ARG A 79 6.94 -1.14 -5.44
N VAL A 80 6.69 -2.15 -6.29
CA VAL A 80 6.55 -3.56 -5.85
C VAL A 80 7.76 -4.05 -5.06
N ASP A 81 8.97 -3.66 -5.47
CA ASP A 81 10.24 -3.93 -4.79
C ASP A 81 10.34 -3.35 -3.37
N GLN A 82 9.53 -2.35 -3.03
CA GLN A 82 9.49 -1.69 -1.71
C GLN A 82 8.35 -2.20 -0.80
N ARG A 83 7.54 -3.17 -1.24
CA ARG A 83 6.33 -3.62 -0.53
C ARG A 83 6.53 -4.77 0.45
N SER A 84 7.76 -5.17 0.76
CA SER A 84 8.05 -6.24 1.73
C SER A 84 7.36 -6.00 3.08
N GLU A 85 7.43 -4.76 3.57
CA GLU A 85 6.84 -4.36 4.83
C GLU A 85 5.30 -4.23 4.75
N ALA A 86 4.77 -3.87 3.57
CA ALA A 86 3.33 -3.93 3.28
C ALA A 86 2.78 -5.36 3.44
N LEU A 87 3.46 -6.34 2.84
CA LEU A 87 3.08 -7.75 2.97
C LEU A 87 3.17 -8.23 4.42
N ARG A 88 4.18 -7.77 5.17
CA ARG A 88 4.33 -8.09 6.60
C ARG A 88 3.16 -7.58 7.43
N ILE A 89 2.75 -6.32 7.23
CA ILE A 89 1.63 -5.75 7.98
C ILE A 89 0.30 -6.41 7.62
N ILE A 90 0.09 -6.76 6.34
CA ILE A 90 -1.12 -7.50 5.90
C ILE A 90 -1.23 -8.81 6.67
N ARG A 91 -0.16 -9.61 6.73
CA ARG A 91 -0.17 -10.86 7.52
C ARG A 91 -0.42 -10.62 9.00
N LYS A 92 0.14 -9.57 9.57
CA LYS A 92 -0.08 -9.22 10.98
C LYS A 92 -1.55 -8.91 11.25
N ILE A 93 -2.19 -8.13 10.38
CA ILE A 93 -3.61 -7.79 10.45
C ILE A 93 -4.46 -9.05 10.29
N THR A 94 -4.21 -9.87 9.28
CA THR A 94 -4.99 -11.09 9.01
C THR A 94 -4.90 -12.12 10.13
N LYS A 95 -3.76 -12.22 10.83
CA LYS A 95 -3.58 -13.11 11.97
C LYS A 95 -4.28 -12.62 13.25
N ASN A 96 -4.74 -11.37 13.28
CA ASN A 96 -5.47 -10.81 14.40
C ASN A 96 -6.96 -10.72 14.04
N GLU A 97 -7.78 -11.54 14.67
CA GLU A 97 -9.20 -11.70 14.32
C GLU A 97 -9.98 -10.38 14.41
N GLU A 98 -9.71 -9.55 15.43
CA GLU A 98 -10.36 -8.24 15.58
C GLU A 98 -9.96 -7.27 14.46
N ARG A 99 -8.67 -7.25 14.10
CA ARG A 99 -8.19 -6.37 13.02
C ARG A 99 -8.71 -6.83 11.66
N LEU A 100 -8.79 -8.15 11.44
CA LEU A 100 -9.37 -8.73 10.24
C LEU A 100 -10.88 -8.41 10.15
N ALA A 101 -11.62 -8.51 11.26
CA ALA A 101 -13.02 -8.13 11.32
C ALA A 101 -13.23 -6.66 10.94
N ASP A 102 -12.34 -5.76 11.40
CA ASP A 102 -12.39 -4.35 11.01
C ASP A 102 -12.16 -4.13 9.51
N ILE A 103 -11.21 -4.85 8.90
CA ILE A 103 -11.01 -4.81 7.44
C ILE A 103 -12.27 -5.25 6.70
N ILE A 104 -12.90 -6.34 7.15
CA ILE A 104 -14.14 -6.86 6.55
C ILE A 104 -15.28 -5.86 6.71
N LEU A 105 -15.46 -5.30 7.91
CA LEU A 105 -16.49 -4.30 8.21
C LEU A 105 -16.36 -3.08 7.28
N ILE A 106 -15.15 -2.52 7.17
CA ILE A 106 -14.89 -1.38 6.29
C ILE A 106 -15.16 -1.75 4.84
N SER A 107 -14.69 -2.92 4.40
CA SER A 107 -14.88 -3.39 3.03
C SER A 107 -16.35 -3.58 2.68
N MET A 108 -17.15 -4.20 3.53
CA MET A 108 -18.58 -4.45 3.28
C MET A 108 -19.42 -3.17 3.35
N SER A 109 -18.93 -2.14 4.04
CA SER A 109 -19.61 -0.85 4.15
C SER A 109 -19.54 -0.06 2.85
N SER A 110 -18.45 -0.18 2.09
CA SER A 110 -18.38 0.35 0.74
C SER A 110 -18.95 -0.71 -0.22
N LYS A 111 -19.97 -0.36 -1.01
CA LYS A 111 -20.58 -1.27 -2.01
C LYS A 111 -19.58 -1.82 -3.05
N THR A 112 -18.32 -1.37 -2.98
CA THR A 112 -17.21 -1.63 -3.88
C THR A 112 -16.13 -2.52 -3.26
N LEU A 113 -16.24 -2.93 -1.99
CA LEU A 113 -15.23 -3.72 -1.27
C LEU A 113 -13.81 -3.12 -1.38
N THR A 114 -13.72 -1.79 -1.38
CA THR A 114 -12.51 -1.08 -1.84
C THR A 114 -11.28 -1.49 -1.02
N LEU A 115 -11.40 -1.50 0.32
CA LEU A 115 -10.27 -1.86 1.19
C LEU A 115 -9.77 -3.29 0.94
N TRP A 116 -10.69 -4.24 0.79
CA TRP A 116 -10.34 -5.61 0.44
C TRP A 116 -9.64 -5.71 -0.90
N THR A 117 -10.17 -5.02 -1.94
CA THR A 117 -9.55 -5.02 -3.27
C THR A 117 -8.14 -4.43 -3.25
N ILE A 118 -7.90 -3.38 -2.47
CA ILE A 118 -6.55 -2.78 -2.30
C ILE A 118 -5.57 -3.82 -1.72
N ILE A 119 -6.00 -4.59 -0.72
CA ILE A 119 -5.16 -5.61 -0.09
C ILE A 119 -4.85 -6.73 -1.08
N VAL A 120 -5.87 -7.23 -1.79
CA VAL A 120 -5.69 -8.30 -2.79
C VAL A 120 -4.81 -7.83 -3.94
N ASP A 121 -5.04 -6.63 -4.49
CA ASP A 121 -4.23 -6.04 -5.56
C ASP A 121 -2.76 -5.94 -5.14
N CYS A 122 -2.48 -5.50 -3.90
CA CYS A 122 -1.11 -5.42 -3.38
C CYS A 122 -0.44 -6.81 -3.40
N ILE A 123 -1.14 -7.85 -2.95
CA ILE A 123 -0.59 -9.21 -2.88
C ILE A 123 -0.40 -9.77 -4.29
N VAL A 124 -1.37 -9.59 -5.19
CA VAL A 124 -1.33 -10.11 -6.56
C VAL A 124 -0.21 -9.42 -7.35
N GLU A 125 -0.09 -8.09 -7.28
CA GLU A 125 1.01 -7.36 -7.92
C GLU A 125 2.38 -7.84 -7.42
N CYS A 126 2.53 -8.07 -6.10
CA CYS A 126 3.78 -8.61 -5.53
C CYS A 126 4.05 -10.06 -5.94
N SER A 127 3.01 -10.89 -6.07
CA SER A 127 3.16 -12.29 -6.48
C SER A 127 3.64 -12.46 -7.92
N ASN A 128 3.37 -11.46 -8.77
CA ASN A 128 3.83 -11.40 -10.16
C ASN A 128 5.17 -10.66 -10.31
N SER A 129 5.84 -10.32 -9.20
CA SER A 129 7.14 -9.63 -9.24
C SER A 129 8.23 -10.53 -9.84
N THR A 130 9.15 -9.91 -10.58
CA THR A 130 10.39 -10.55 -11.04
C THR A 130 11.37 -10.80 -9.88
N ASN A 131 11.20 -10.10 -8.75
CA ASN A 131 11.96 -10.32 -7.53
C ASN A 131 11.40 -11.52 -6.74
N ILE A 132 12.18 -12.62 -6.71
CA ILE A 132 11.81 -13.88 -6.06
C ILE A 132 11.50 -13.69 -4.58
N ASP A 133 12.21 -12.81 -3.87
CA ASP A 133 11.98 -12.59 -2.44
C ASP A 133 10.61 -11.95 -2.19
N ILE A 134 10.23 -10.95 -3.00
CA ILE A 134 8.92 -10.30 -2.93
C ILE A 134 7.81 -11.27 -3.33
N ALA A 135 7.99 -12.02 -4.43
CA ALA A 135 7.01 -13.00 -4.88
C ALA A 135 6.80 -14.12 -3.84
N SER A 136 7.89 -14.62 -3.25
CA SER A 136 7.84 -15.60 -2.15
C SER A 136 7.08 -15.05 -0.94
N GLU A 137 7.33 -13.80 -0.59
CA GLU A 137 6.67 -13.14 0.55
C GLU A 137 5.17 -12.89 0.30
N ALA A 138 4.79 -12.60 -0.95
CA ALA A 138 3.40 -12.49 -1.35
C ALA A 138 2.68 -13.84 -1.23
N LEU A 139 3.32 -14.93 -1.66
CA LEU A 139 2.78 -16.29 -1.53
C LEU A 139 2.59 -16.69 -0.06
N ARG A 140 3.57 -16.40 0.81
CA ARG A 140 3.42 -16.60 2.27
C ARG A 140 2.24 -15.79 2.82
N THR A 141 2.02 -14.60 2.28
CA THR A 141 0.89 -13.75 2.67
C THR A 141 -0.43 -14.37 2.24
N LEU A 142 -0.57 -14.84 1.00
CA LEU A 142 -1.75 -15.61 0.56
C LEU A 142 -2.01 -16.83 1.42
N GLN A 143 -0.96 -17.59 1.76
CA GLN A 143 -1.07 -18.76 2.61
C GLN A 143 -1.69 -18.41 3.97
N THR A 144 -1.40 -17.25 4.56
CA THR A 144 -2.03 -16.85 5.83
C THR A 144 -3.55 -16.69 5.75
N PHE A 145 -4.10 -16.24 4.62
CA PHE A 145 -5.55 -16.13 4.44
C PHE A 145 -6.21 -17.51 4.29
N VAL A 146 -5.56 -18.41 3.55
CA VAL A 146 -6.07 -19.76 3.28
C VAL A 146 -5.94 -20.67 4.50
N SER A 147 -4.82 -20.62 5.23
CA SER A 147 -4.64 -21.42 6.43
C SER A 147 -5.58 -21.01 7.57
N TYR A 148 -6.00 -19.74 7.63
CA TYR A 148 -7.01 -19.29 8.58
C TYR A 148 -8.37 -19.96 8.36
N THR A 149 -8.70 -20.32 7.12
CA THR A 149 -9.97 -20.95 6.75
C THR A 149 -10.03 -22.46 7.05
N PHE A 150 -8.91 -23.11 7.36
CA PHE A 150 -8.83 -24.56 7.60
C PHE A 150 -8.61 -24.95 9.06
N VAL A 151 -8.43 -23.99 9.96
CA VAL A 151 -8.15 -24.23 11.40
C VAL A 151 -9.36 -23.95 12.30
N ASN A 152 -10.45 -23.45 11.73
CA ASN A 152 -11.76 -23.31 12.38
C ASN A 152 -12.81 -24.19 11.69
#